data_AF-A0A0V8GDH6-F1
#
_entry.id   AF-A0A0V8GDH6-F1
#
_cell.length_a   1.000
_cell.length_b   1.000
_cell.length_c   1.000
_cell.angle_alpha   90.00
_cell.angle_beta   90.00
_cell.angle_gamma   90.00
#
_symmetry.space_group_name_H-M   'P 1'
#
loop_
_entity.id
_entity.type
_entity.pdbx_description
1 polymer ?
#
loop_
_entity_poly.entity_id
_entity_poly.type
_entity_poly.pdbx_seq_one_letter_code
_entity_poly.pdbx_strand_id
1 'polypeptide(L)'
;MKYQIATAVFLFASLSSVTSEAKDQTTQHQRYYAAYEKIVENINRTHENADVTLLAANQFADEDWVSPERFQERALERLKPLRVQTSLEWDSERTLERTERGNDVRIIGNFETELLEQSKRQRLSDVFSMTSLAIDGGKWTQTGFSGTPIDALQTMVVTVSGTYAKQGILTRHHITKEYHCSWYGEIYY
;
A
#
# COMPACT_ATOMS: atom_id res chain seq x y z
N MET A 1 76.60 5.19 24.78
CA MET A 1 75.54 4.73 23.84
C MET A 1 74.25 5.45 24.19
N LYS A 2 73.69 6.18 23.22
CA LYS A 2 72.42 6.90 23.29
C LYS A 2 71.30 5.95 22.89
N TYR A 3 70.18 5.93 23.61
CA TYR A 3 68.87 5.56 23.03
C TYR A 3 67.77 6.44 23.64
N GLN A 4 67.24 7.34 22.81
CA GLN A 4 65.94 7.98 22.94
C GLN A 4 64.88 7.03 22.39
N ILE A 5 63.71 6.90 23.02
CA ILE A 5 62.42 6.53 22.41
C ILE A 5 61.34 7.22 23.25
N ALA A 6 60.83 8.38 22.83
CA ALA A 6 59.66 8.60 21.98
C ALA A 6 58.33 8.63 22.75
N THR A 7 57.80 9.85 22.78
CA THR A 7 56.47 10.38 23.07
C THR A 7 55.30 9.43 22.81
N ALA A 8 54.36 9.37 23.76
CA ALA A 8 52.97 9.00 23.48
C ALA A 8 52.06 10.16 23.90
N VAL A 9 51.65 10.96 22.91
CA VAL A 9 50.55 11.93 23.06
C VAL A 9 49.27 11.11 22.99
N PHE A 10 48.57 10.97 24.12
CA PHE A 10 47.19 10.49 24.13
C PHE A 10 46.29 11.59 23.57
N LEU A 11 45.93 11.45 22.29
CA LEU A 11 44.83 12.18 21.67
C LEU A 11 43.53 11.66 22.29
N PHE A 12 42.92 12.46 23.16
CA PHE A 12 41.52 12.28 23.56
C PHE A 12 40.64 12.57 22.33
N ALA A 13 40.08 11.52 21.73
CA ALA A 13 39.05 11.64 20.72
C ALA A 13 37.78 12.24 21.36
N SER A 14 37.36 13.40 20.87
CA SER A 14 36.13 14.09 21.23
C SER A 14 34.90 13.29 20.79
N LEU A 15 34.22 12.65 21.75
CA LEU A 15 32.97 11.88 21.59
C LEU A 15 31.69 12.74 21.66
N SER A 16 31.79 14.06 21.44
CA SER A 16 30.73 15.00 21.82
C SER A 16 29.67 15.30 20.75
N SER A 17 29.86 14.90 19.49
CA SER A 17 28.94 15.26 18.39
C SER A 17 27.72 14.36 18.27
N VAL A 18 27.85 13.06 18.58
CA VAL A 18 26.79 12.05 18.35
C VAL A 18 25.56 12.30 19.24
N THR A 19 25.73 12.87 20.44
CA THR A 19 24.64 13.04 21.40
C THR A 19 23.81 14.31 21.17
N SER A 20 24.40 15.39 20.63
CA SER A 20 23.64 16.61 20.32
C SER A 20 22.82 16.45 19.04
N GLU A 21 23.39 15.81 18.02
CA GLU A 21 22.75 15.60 16.72
C GLU A 21 21.54 14.68 16.83
N ALA A 22 21.66 13.55 17.55
CA ALA A 22 20.54 12.65 17.81
C ALA A 22 19.39 13.32 18.60
N LYS A 23 19.73 14.21 19.55
CA LYS A 23 18.73 14.96 20.33
C LYS A 23 18.03 16.03 19.49
N ASP A 24 18.76 16.73 18.62
CA ASP A 24 18.21 17.74 17.73
C ASP A 24 17.29 17.10 16.67
N GLN A 25 17.72 15.99 16.07
CA GLN A 25 16.92 15.21 15.12
C GLN A 25 15.64 14.66 15.75
N THR A 26 15.72 14.11 16.96
CA THR A 26 14.53 13.65 17.71
C THR A 26 13.54 14.80 17.95
N THR A 27 14.05 15.98 18.29
CA THR A 27 13.23 17.17 18.53
C THR A 27 12.59 17.68 17.22
N GLN A 28 13.31 17.59 16.10
CA GLN A 28 12.79 17.93 14.78
C GLN A 28 11.70 16.97 14.33
N HIS A 29 11.91 15.66 14.44
CA HIS A 29 10.92 14.64 14.06
C HIS A 29 9.63 14.80 14.86
N GLN A 30 9.71 15.10 16.16
CA GLN A 30 8.52 15.40 16.97
C GLN A 30 7.74 16.61 16.46
N ARG A 31 8.44 17.69 16.08
CA ARG A 31 7.79 18.89 15.50
C ARG A 31 7.17 18.59 14.14
N TYR A 32 7.84 17.80 13.31
CA TYR A 32 7.32 17.38 12.00
C TYR A 32 6.09 16.50 12.14
N TYR A 33 6.12 15.52 13.03
CA TYR A 33 4.98 14.65 13.29
C TYR A 33 3.74 15.45 13.72
N ALA A 34 3.89 16.38 14.66
CA ALA A 34 2.80 17.27 15.08
C ALA A 34 2.26 18.17 13.94
N ALA A 35 3.11 18.55 12.98
CA ALA A 35 2.68 19.27 11.79
C ALA A 35 1.94 18.36 10.81
N TYR A 36 2.41 17.12 10.62
CA TYR A 36 1.75 16.13 9.78
C TYR A 36 0.36 15.78 10.30
N GLU A 37 0.18 15.66 11.62
CA GLU A 37 -1.14 15.41 12.24
C GLU A 37 -2.16 16.49 11.84
N LYS A 38 -1.76 17.76 11.92
CA LYS A 38 -2.61 18.90 11.50
C LYS A 38 -2.89 18.89 10.00
N ILE A 39 -1.92 18.49 9.18
CA ILE A 39 -2.10 18.38 7.73
C ILE A 39 -3.14 17.29 7.42
N VAL A 40 -3.00 16.10 8.01
CA VAL A 40 -3.94 14.99 7.84
C VAL A 40 -5.33 15.34 8.33
N GLU A 41 -5.45 15.97 9.51
CA GLU A 41 -6.72 16.47 10.03
C GLU A 41 -7.39 17.44 9.05
N ASN A 42 -6.64 18.40 8.51
CA ASN A 42 -7.17 19.35 7.54
C ASN A 42 -7.57 18.65 6.22
N ILE A 43 -6.81 17.68 5.74
CA ILE A 43 -7.15 16.90 4.54
C ILE A 43 -8.49 16.18 4.74
N ASN A 44 -8.64 15.42 5.82
CA ASN A 44 -9.87 14.68 6.13
C ASN A 44 -11.08 15.59 6.32
N ARG A 45 -10.88 16.82 6.82
CA ARG A 45 -11.95 17.82 6.97
C ARG A 45 -12.37 18.46 5.63
N THR A 46 -11.45 18.57 4.68
CA THR A 46 -11.66 19.37 3.44
C THR A 46 -11.90 18.54 2.20
N HIS A 47 -11.59 17.24 2.24
CA HIS A 47 -11.77 16.32 1.11
C HIS A 47 -12.83 15.29 1.48
N GLU A 48 -13.91 15.27 0.69
CA GLU A 48 -14.99 14.30 0.87
C GLU A 48 -14.46 12.87 0.74
N ASN A 49 -14.90 11.98 1.63
CA ASN A 49 -14.49 10.57 1.68
C ASN A 49 -12.99 10.33 1.90
N ALA A 50 -12.21 11.36 2.26
CA ALA A 50 -10.82 11.16 2.64
C ALA A 50 -10.72 10.45 3.99
N ASP A 51 -9.94 9.38 3.99
CA ASP A 51 -9.63 8.58 5.18
C ASP A 51 -8.12 8.37 5.24
N VAL A 52 -7.44 9.46 5.58
CA VAL A 52 -5.99 9.53 5.70
C VAL A 52 -5.62 9.48 7.18
N THR A 53 -4.63 8.68 7.52
CA THR A 53 -4.07 8.58 8.87
C THR A 53 -2.55 8.53 8.79
N LEU A 54 -1.87 8.83 9.89
CA LEU A 54 -0.43 8.63 10.01
C LEU A 54 -0.15 7.23 10.56
N LEU A 55 0.94 6.63 10.09
CA LEU A 55 1.57 5.56 10.84
C LEU A 55 2.08 6.11 12.18
N ALA A 56 2.31 5.22 13.16
CA ALA A 56 2.97 5.63 14.38
C ALA A 56 4.38 6.17 14.05
N ALA A 57 4.85 7.19 14.76
CA ALA A 57 6.14 7.83 14.48
C ALA A 57 7.32 6.83 14.45
N ASN A 58 7.27 5.76 15.24
CA ASN A 58 8.29 4.70 15.25
C ASN A 58 8.21 3.74 14.06
N GLN A 59 7.20 3.88 13.19
CA GLN A 59 7.04 3.12 11.94
C GLN A 59 7.39 3.96 10.70
N PHE A 60 7.78 5.22 10.88
CA PHE A 60 8.30 6.04 9.80
C PHE A 60 9.71 5.58 9.45
N ALA A 61 9.98 5.43 8.16
CA ALA A 61 11.34 5.27 7.68
C ALA A 61 12.08 6.63 7.72
N ASP A 62 13.41 6.62 7.68
CA ASP A 62 14.20 7.84 7.76
C ASP A 62 13.87 8.81 6.59
N GLU A 63 13.61 8.27 5.41
CA GLU A 63 13.19 8.99 4.20
C GLU A 63 11.75 9.55 4.22
N ASP A 64 10.96 9.15 5.21
CA ASP A 64 9.59 9.63 5.40
C ASP A 64 9.56 10.97 6.14
N TRP A 65 10.61 11.28 6.89
CA TRP A 65 10.80 12.55 7.59
C TRP A 65 11.20 13.68 6.63
N VAL A 66 10.21 14.23 5.94
CA VAL A 66 10.35 15.35 4.99
C VAL A 66 9.80 16.66 5.55
N SER A 67 10.00 17.79 4.89
CA SER A 67 9.35 19.03 5.32
C SER A 67 7.82 18.88 5.36
N PRO A 68 7.09 19.60 6.24
CA PRO A 68 5.63 19.57 6.28
C PRO A 68 4.97 19.86 4.92
N GLU A 69 5.52 20.79 4.14
CA GLU A 69 5.05 21.09 2.79
C GLU A 69 5.17 19.87 1.86
N ARG A 70 6.32 19.20 1.85
CA ARG A 70 6.53 18.00 1.03
C ARG A 70 5.66 16.84 1.48
N PHE A 71 5.43 16.71 2.79
CA PHE A 71 4.52 15.72 3.34
C PHE A 71 3.08 15.97 2.86
N GLN A 72 2.62 17.23 2.88
CA GLN A 72 1.30 17.59 2.39
C GLN A 72 1.09 17.20 0.91
N GLU A 73 2.09 17.45 0.06
CA GLU A 73 2.03 17.00 -1.35
C GLU A 73 1.87 15.49 -1.47
N ARG A 74 2.66 14.71 -0.70
CA ARG A 74 2.56 13.25 -0.67
C ARG A 74 1.18 12.80 -0.19
N ALA A 75 0.66 13.39 0.88
CA ALA A 75 -0.65 13.04 1.44
C ALA A 75 -1.79 13.31 0.44
N LEU A 76 -1.75 14.43 -0.28
CA LEU A 76 -2.73 14.74 -1.33
C LEU A 76 -2.63 13.76 -2.51
N GLU A 77 -1.42 13.34 -2.88
CA GLU A 77 -1.23 12.34 -3.94
C GLU A 77 -1.88 10.99 -3.58
N ARG A 78 -1.91 10.63 -2.29
CA ARG A 78 -2.53 9.39 -1.78
C ARG A 78 -4.05 9.40 -1.78
N LEU A 79 -4.70 10.54 -2.04
CA LEU A 79 -6.16 10.60 -2.24
C LEU A 79 -6.58 10.04 -3.60
N LYS A 80 -5.65 9.88 -4.55
CA LYS A 80 -5.95 9.30 -5.85
C LYS A 80 -6.27 7.80 -5.70
N PRO A 81 -7.18 7.25 -6.51
CA PRO A 81 -7.43 5.81 -6.55
C PRO A 81 -6.14 5.04 -6.81
N LEU A 82 -5.96 3.90 -6.12
CA LEU A 82 -4.84 3.00 -6.37
C LEU A 82 -4.94 2.41 -7.78
N ARG A 83 -3.79 2.26 -8.42
CA ARG A 83 -3.64 1.55 -9.69
C ARG A 83 -3.58 0.07 -9.39
N VAL A 84 -4.44 -0.70 -10.05
CA VAL A 84 -4.73 -2.09 -9.67
C VAL A 84 -4.41 -3.01 -10.82
N GLN A 85 -3.52 -3.97 -10.55
CA GLN A 85 -3.29 -5.12 -11.41
C GLN A 85 -4.26 -6.24 -11.00
N THR A 86 -5.06 -6.73 -11.94
CA THR A 86 -5.94 -7.87 -11.72
C THR A 86 -5.30 -9.16 -12.26
N SER A 87 -5.52 -10.27 -11.58
CA SER A 87 -5.04 -11.61 -11.93
C SER A 87 -6.06 -12.67 -11.51
N LEU A 88 -6.04 -13.81 -12.18
CA LEU A 88 -6.84 -14.99 -11.82
C LEU A 88 -5.90 -16.11 -11.36
N GLU A 89 -6.33 -16.91 -10.38
CA GLU A 89 -5.47 -17.92 -9.75
C GLU A 89 -4.89 -18.95 -10.74
N TRP A 90 -5.66 -19.31 -11.78
CA TRP A 90 -5.22 -20.21 -12.85
C TRP A 90 -4.28 -19.56 -13.88
N ASP A 91 -4.12 -18.23 -13.84
CA ASP A 91 -3.28 -17.42 -14.74
C ASP A 91 -1.93 -17.04 -14.09
N SER A 92 -1.51 -17.74 -13.02
CA SER A 92 -0.36 -17.33 -12.19
C SER A 92 0.96 -17.21 -12.97
N GLU A 93 1.23 -18.07 -13.96
CA GLU A 93 2.39 -17.93 -14.86
C GLU A 93 2.29 -16.73 -15.82
N ARG A 94 1.10 -16.45 -16.40
CA ARG A 94 0.88 -15.29 -17.30
C ARG A 94 0.87 -13.94 -16.56
N THR A 95 0.54 -13.97 -15.27
CA THR A 95 0.41 -12.77 -14.42
C THR A 95 1.75 -12.10 -14.15
N LEU A 96 2.85 -12.86 -14.10
CA LEU A 96 4.19 -12.31 -13.89
C LEU A 96 4.60 -11.38 -15.04
N GLU A 97 4.22 -11.71 -16.28
CA GLU A 97 4.56 -10.94 -17.49
C GLU A 97 3.75 -9.64 -17.63
N ARG A 98 2.48 -9.62 -17.19
CA ARG A 98 1.60 -8.43 -17.26
C ARG A 98 1.77 -7.47 -16.06
N THR A 99 2.92 -7.51 -15.37
CA THR A 99 3.22 -6.53 -14.32
C THR A 99 3.61 -5.22 -14.99
N GLU A 100 2.63 -4.42 -15.38
CA GLU A 100 2.87 -3.07 -15.89
C GLU A 100 3.50 -2.19 -14.79
N ARG A 101 4.54 -1.43 -15.15
CA ARG A 101 5.17 -0.49 -14.22
C ARG A 101 4.15 0.53 -13.76
N GLY A 102 4.01 0.66 -12.43
CA GLY A 102 3.10 1.62 -11.84
C GLY A 102 1.72 1.05 -11.52
N ASN A 103 1.62 -0.21 -11.11
CA ASN A 103 0.47 -0.64 -10.31
C ASN A 103 0.87 -0.61 -8.83
N ASP A 104 -0.05 -0.22 -7.97
CA ASP A 104 0.19 -0.09 -6.53
C ASP A 104 -0.17 -1.38 -5.80
N VAL A 105 -1.30 -2.00 -6.20
CA VAL A 105 -1.85 -3.24 -5.62
C VAL A 105 -2.15 -4.27 -6.71
N ARG A 106 -1.90 -5.54 -6.41
CA ARG A 106 -2.37 -6.68 -7.19
C ARG A 106 -3.55 -7.35 -6.49
N ILE A 107 -4.60 -7.64 -7.23
CA ILE A 107 -5.75 -8.44 -6.79
C ILE A 107 -5.73 -9.77 -7.56
N ILE A 108 -5.84 -10.88 -6.84
CA ILE A 108 -5.87 -12.23 -7.38
C ILE A 108 -7.20 -12.85 -6.97
N GLY A 109 -8.05 -13.11 -7.96
CA GLY A 109 -9.37 -13.71 -7.76
C GLY A 109 -9.44 -15.16 -8.18
N ASN A 110 -10.25 -15.92 -7.46
CA ASN A 110 -10.70 -17.25 -7.85
C ASN A 110 -12.22 -17.32 -7.71
N PHE A 111 -12.87 -17.90 -8.71
CA PHE A 111 -14.30 -17.87 -8.87
C PHE A 111 -14.82 -19.28 -9.12
N GLU A 112 -15.99 -19.56 -8.56
CA GLU A 112 -16.73 -20.77 -8.89
C GLU A 112 -17.68 -20.49 -10.07
N THR A 113 -17.80 -21.47 -10.95
CA THR A 113 -18.77 -21.45 -12.04
C THR A 113 -19.69 -22.66 -11.94
N GLU A 114 -20.93 -22.49 -12.37
CA GLU A 114 -21.91 -23.56 -12.43
C GLU A 114 -22.63 -23.61 -13.78
N LEU A 115 -22.93 -24.83 -14.24
CA LEU A 115 -23.61 -25.06 -15.50
C LEU A 115 -25.12 -24.87 -15.33
N LEU A 116 -25.68 -23.91 -16.05
CA LEU A 116 -27.13 -23.74 -16.17
C LEU A 116 -27.66 -24.73 -17.22
N GLU A 117 -28.14 -25.89 -16.77
CA GLU A 117 -28.59 -26.99 -17.63
C GLU A 117 -29.64 -26.58 -18.69
N GLN A 118 -30.52 -25.65 -18.35
CA GLN A 118 -31.60 -25.19 -19.22
C GLN A 118 -31.09 -24.49 -20.49
N SER A 119 -29.99 -23.73 -20.37
CA SER A 119 -29.40 -23.00 -21.49
C SER A 119 -28.04 -23.55 -21.90
N LYS A 120 -27.53 -24.60 -21.23
CA LYS A 120 -26.23 -25.21 -21.49
C LYS A 120 -25.07 -24.20 -21.47
N ARG A 121 -25.14 -23.24 -20.54
CA ARG A 121 -24.13 -22.18 -20.35
C ARG A 121 -23.59 -22.16 -18.93
N GLN A 122 -22.32 -21.78 -18.78
CA GLN A 122 -21.74 -21.50 -17.47
C GLN A 122 -22.18 -20.12 -16.95
N ARG A 123 -22.22 -19.98 -15.62
CA ARG A 123 -22.46 -18.71 -14.92
C ARG A 123 -21.59 -18.65 -13.66
N LEU A 124 -21.35 -17.45 -13.14
CA LEU A 124 -20.67 -17.26 -11.86
C LEU A 124 -21.60 -17.66 -10.71
N SER A 125 -21.16 -18.59 -9.87
CA SER A 125 -21.90 -19.00 -8.68
C SER A 125 -21.41 -18.26 -7.44
N ASP A 126 -20.10 -18.12 -7.26
CA ASP A 126 -19.50 -17.46 -6.11
C ASP A 126 -18.06 -16.96 -6.37
N VAL A 127 -17.55 -16.15 -5.45
CA VAL A 127 -16.12 -15.82 -5.34
C VAL A 127 -15.48 -16.79 -4.35
N PHE A 128 -14.84 -17.85 -4.86
CA PHE A 128 -14.20 -18.86 -4.02
C PHE A 128 -13.15 -18.27 -3.08
N SER A 129 -12.27 -17.43 -3.63
CA SER A 129 -11.23 -16.76 -2.87
C SER A 129 -10.84 -15.43 -3.52
N MET A 130 -10.38 -14.49 -2.68
CA MET A 130 -9.86 -13.21 -3.14
C MET A 130 -8.71 -12.81 -2.25
N THR A 131 -7.53 -12.63 -2.86
CA THR A 131 -6.33 -12.16 -2.17
C THR A 131 -5.78 -10.93 -2.85
N SER A 132 -5.05 -10.10 -2.10
CA SER A 132 -4.45 -8.90 -2.65
C SER A 132 -3.19 -8.51 -1.88
N LEU A 133 -2.26 -7.87 -2.60
CA LEU A 133 -0.96 -7.45 -2.07
C LEU A 133 -0.47 -6.16 -2.73
N ALA A 134 0.39 -5.42 -2.02
CA ALA A 134 1.11 -4.31 -2.61
C ALA A 134 2.24 -4.83 -3.51
N ILE A 135 2.50 -4.14 -4.63
CA ILE A 135 3.53 -4.52 -5.61
C ILE A 135 4.48 -3.37 -5.97
N ASP A 136 4.38 -2.23 -5.29
CA ASP A 136 5.14 -1.00 -5.58
C ASP A 136 6.01 -0.50 -4.41
N GLY A 137 6.31 -1.40 -3.47
CA GLY A 137 7.06 -1.10 -2.25
C GLY A 137 6.24 -0.49 -1.11
N GLY A 138 4.95 -0.21 -1.31
CA GLY A 138 4.03 0.07 -0.21
C GLY A 138 3.65 -1.19 0.59
N LYS A 139 2.83 -1.01 1.61
CA LYS A 139 2.26 -2.10 2.40
C LYS A 139 0.74 -2.08 2.30
N TRP A 140 0.17 -3.12 1.70
CA TRP A 140 -1.27 -3.34 1.64
C TRP A 140 -1.69 -4.33 2.73
N THR A 141 -2.82 -4.04 3.39
CA THR A 141 -3.49 -4.97 4.31
C THR A 141 -4.94 -5.10 3.88
N GLN A 142 -5.29 -6.23 3.28
CA GLN A 142 -6.67 -6.56 2.93
C GLN A 142 -7.48 -6.72 4.23
N THR A 143 -8.60 -6.04 4.33
CA THR A 143 -9.54 -6.15 5.47
C THR A 143 -10.76 -7.00 5.13
N GLY A 144 -11.07 -7.17 3.83
CA GLY A 144 -12.14 -8.05 3.38
C GLY A 144 -12.41 -7.93 1.88
N PHE A 145 -13.36 -8.72 1.40
CA PHE A 145 -13.91 -8.60 0.06
C PHE A 145 -15.38 -8.99 0.06
N SER A 146 -16.11 -8.54 -0.97
CA SER A 146 -17.48 -8.96 -1.25
C SER A 146 -17.68 -9.13 -2.75
N GLY A 147 -18.48 -10.11 -3.14
CA GLY A 147 -18.93 -10.31 -4.52
C GLY A 147 -20.45 -10.16 -4.64
N THR A 148 -20.90 -9.39 -5.61
CA THR A 148 -22.32 -9.28 -5.96
C THR A 148 -22.50 -9.66 -7.42
N PRO A 149 -23.23 -10.75 -7.73
CA PRO A 149 -23.45 -11.13 -9.10
C PRO A 149 -24.54 -10.25 -9.73
N ILE A 150 -24.31 -9.85 -10.98
CA ILE A 150 -25.22 -9.06 -11.80
C ILE A 150 -25.40 -9.73 -13.17
N ASP A 151 -26.19 -9.13 -14.06
CA ASP A 151 -26.37 -9.60 -15.45
C ASP A 151 -26.76 -11.08 -15.58
N ALA A 152 -27.74 -11.50 -14.77
CA ALA A 152 -28.16 -12.90 -14.68
C ALA A 152 -27.00 -13.87 -14.36
N LEU A 153 -26.11 -13.44 -13.46
CA LEU A 153 -24.94 -14.15 -12.96
C LEU A 153 -23.84 -14.35 -14.02
N GLN A 154 -23.79 -13.48 -15.04
CA GLN A 154 -22.71 -13.47 -16.04
C GLN A 154 -21.55 -12.54 -15.65
N THR A 155 -21.82 -11.60 -14.75
CA THR A 155 -20.81 -10.67 -14.23
C THR A 155 -20.83 -10.72 -12.72
N MET A 156 -19.65 -10.72 -12.10
CA MET A 156 -19.46 -10.56 -10.65
C MET A 156 -18.79 -9.23 -10.39
N VAL A 157 -19.48 -8.36 -9.64
CA VAL A 157 -18.90 -7.11 -9.12
C VAL A 157 -18.23 -7.44 -7.81
N VAL A 158 -16.90 -7.37 -7.78
CA VAL A 158 -16.11 -7.63 -6.57
C VAL A 158 -15.61 -6.30 -6.01
N THR A 159 -15.82 -6.09 -4.71
CA THR A 159 -15.17 -5.01 -3.97
C THR A 159 -14.16 -5.60 -2.99
N VAL A 160 -12.89 -5.22 -3.14
CA VAL A 160 -11.81 -5.55 -2.21
C VAL A 160 -11.54 -4.34 -1.32
N SER A 161 -11.59 -4.53 -0.01
CA SER A 161 -11.37 -3.48 0.97
C SER A 161 -10.04 -3.69 1.69
N GLY A 162 -9.36 -2.60 2.02
CA GLY A 162 -8.12 -2.68 2.77
C GLY A 162 -7.51 -1.32 3.07
N THR A 163 -6.35 -1.36 3.69
CA THR A 163 -5.54 -0.17 3.99
C THR A 163 -4.20 -0.24 3.27
N TYR A 164 -3.77 0.89 2.73
CA TYR A 164 -2.50 1.05 2.03
C TYR A 164 -1.61 2.03 2.78
N ALA A 165 -0.42 1.57 3.17
CA ALA A 165 0.59 2.34 3.87
C ALA A 165 1.80 2.62 2.97
N LYS A 166 2.17 3.88 2.83
CA LYS A 166 3.38 4.30 2.11
C LYS A 166 3.79 5.69 2.57
N GLN A 167 5.09 5.90 2.74
CA GLN A 167 5.66 7.20 3.11
C GLN A 167 5.09 7.78 4.42
N GLY A 168 4.98 6.94 5.46
CA GLY A 168 4.38 7.32 6.74
C GLY A 168 2.85 7.54 6.72
N ILE A 169 2.20 7.44 5.56
CA ILE A 169 0.76 7.71 5.37
C ILE A 169 0.00 6.39 5.22
N LEU A 170 -1.12 6.25 5.92
CA LEU A 170 -2.05 5.13 5.83
C LEU A 170 -3.39 5.61 5.29
N THR A 171 -3.91 4.95 4.26
CA THR A 171 -5.18 5.29 3.60
C THR A 171 -6.10 4.09 3.50
N ARG A 172 -7.42 4.29 3.65
CA ARG A 172 -8.42 3.24 3.45
C ARG A 172 -8.94 3.27 2.00
N HIS A 173 -9.10 2.09 1.41
CA HIS A 173 -9.56 1.95 0.02
C HIS A 173 -10.62 0.86 -0.12
N HIS A 174 -11.55 1.10 -1.04
CA HIS A 174 -12.52 0.13 -1.55
C HIS A 174 -12.34 0.06 -3.06
N ILE A 175 -11.76 -1.03 -3.55
CA ILE A 175 -11.45 -1.25 -4.96
C ILE A 175 -12.53 -2.14 -5.56
N THR A 176 -13.30 -1.60 -6.50
CA THR A 176 -14.33 -2.36 -7.22
C THR A 176 -13.86 -2.76 -8.61
N LYS A 177 -14.06 -4.03 -8.96
CA LYS A 177 -13.74 -4.63 -10.28
C LYS A 177 -14.87 -5.54 -10.74
N GLU A 178 -15.09 -5.58 -12.04
CA GLU A 178 -16.02 -6.51 -12.67
C GLU A 178 -15.24 -7.68 -13.24
N TYR A 179 -15.80 -8.88 -13.08
CA TYR A 179 -15.30 -10.11 -13.67
C TYR A 179 -16.44 -10.76 -14.42
N HIS A 180 -16.19 -11.17 -15.65
CA HIS A 180 -17.19 -11.74 -16.54
C HIS A 180 -16.91 -13.23 -16.73
N CYS A 181 -17.97 -13.99 -16.91
CA CYS A 181 -17.91 -15.40 -17.22
C CYS A 181 -18.39 -15.63 -18.65
N SER A 182 -17.55 -16.25 -19.46
CA SER A 182 -17.91 -16.67 -20.81
C SER A 182 -18.92 -17.81 -20.75
N TRP A 183 -19.54 -18.07 -21.90
CA TRP A 183 -20.45 -19.22 -22.06
C TRP A 183 -19.84 -20.56 -21.62
N TYR A 184 -18.52 -20.69 -21.74
CA TYR A 184 -17.75 -21.91 -21.44
C TYR A 184 -17.15 -21.93 -20.02
N GLY A 185 -17.37 -20.90 -19.21
CA GLY A 185 -16.86 -20.84 -17.84
C GLY A 185 -15.50 -20.14 -17.71
N GLU A 186 -14.99 -19.55 -18.78
CA GLU A 186 -13.75 -18.78 -18.71
C GLU A 186 -14.02 -17.44 -18.03
N ILE A 187 -13.18 -17.07 -17.07
CA ILE A 187 -13.29 -15.80 -16.35
C ILE A 187 -12.35 -14.77 -16.97
N TYR A 188 -12.82 -13.54 -17.17
CA TYR A 188 -12.04 -12.41 -17.68
C TYR A 188 -12.46 -11.08 -17.03
N TYR A 189 -11.65 -10.04 -17.21
CA TYR A 189 -11.79 -8.72 -16.57
C TYR A 189 -11.23 -7.60 -17.45
#